data_AF-B8LS61-F1
#
_entry.id   AF-B8LS61-F1
#
_cell.length_a   1.000
_cell.length_b   1.000
_cell.length_c   1.000
_cell.angle_alpha   90.00
_cell.angle_beta   90.00
_cell.angle_gamma   90.00
#
_symmetry.space_group_name_H-M   'P 1'
#
loop_
_entity.id
_entity.type
_entity.pdbx_description
1 polymer ?
#
loop_
_entity_poly.entity_id
_entity_poly.type
_entity_poly.pdbx_seq_one_letter_code
_entity_poly.pdbx_strand_id
1 'polypeptide(L)'
;IGKSHLVKEVDALGGIMAHAADLAGIQWRTLNASKGPAVRATRAQMDRSLYKQAIRKTLENQANLFIFQQSVDDVILQSNRIVGVVTQMGLRFYAKSVVLTAGTFLAGKIHIGLQQAQGGRAGDPEANFLAEKLRQLPLRIKRLKTGTPPRLDGRSINFEVLLEQSSDNPLPVFSYLGKIEQHPTQISCFITYTNEKTHAIIRSGLDRSPIYSGVIDGIGPRYCPSIEDKVVRFADKLSHQIFLEPEGLNTHEVYPNGISTSLPFDIQCDLIHSIKGLEQAHITRPGYAIEYDFFDPRDLFPSLESRLLENLFLAGQIN
;
A
#
# COMPACT_ATOMS: atom_id res chain seq x y z
N ILE A 1 -6.50 -1.21 12.76
CA ILE A 1 -7.56 -0.74 13.67
C ILE A 1 -7.83 0.76 13.47
N GLY A 2 -6.90 1.67 13.76
CA GLY A 2 -7.14 3.13 13.59
C GLY A 2 -7.56 3.58 12.18
N LYS A 3 -7.12 2.88 11.12
CA LYS A 3 -7.44 3.24 9.72
C LYS A 3 -8.94 3.45 9.46
N SER A 4 -9.81 2.61 10.02
CA SER A 4 -11.26 2.71 9.77
C SER A 4 -11.89 3.95 10.40
N HIS A 5 -11.31 4.46 11.49
CA HIS A 5 -11.76 5.69 12.13
C HIS A 5 -11.44 6.87 11.22
N LEU A 6 -10.20 6.93 10.70
CA LEU A 6 -9.79 7.93 9.72
C LEU A 6 -10.64 7.87 8.44
N VAL A 7 -11.02 6.68 7.96
CA VAL A 7 -11.92 6.54 6.80
C VAL A 7 -13.28 7.20 7.08
N LYS A 8 -13.85 6.98 8.28
CA LYS A 8 -15.12 7.58 8.68
C LYS A 8 -15.00 9.09 8.92
N GLU A 9 -13.88 9.57 9.46
CA GLU A 9 -13.62 11.01 9.58
C GLU A 9 -13.53 11.69 8.21
N VAL A 10 -12.82 11.06 7.26
CA VAL A 10 -12.76 11.53 5.86
C VAL A 10 -14.15 11.59 5.23
N ASP A 11 -14.98 10.57 5.46
CA ASP A 11 -16.37 10.54 4.97
C ASP A 11 -17.23 11.67 5.58
N ALA A 12 -17.12 11.90 6.90
CA ALA A 12 -17.81 12.98 7.57
C ALA A 12 -17.41 14.38 7.06
N LEU A 13 -16.17 14.52 6.58
CA LEU A 13 -15.66 15.73 5.92
C LEU A 13 -16.04 15.82 4.42
N GLY A 14 -16.80 14.86 3.89
CA GLY A 14 -17.24 14.83 2.49
C GLY A 14 -16.25 14.18 1.53
N GLY A 15 -15.27 13.44 2.03
CA GLY A 15 -14.31 12.70 1.23
C GLY A 15 -14.87 11.41 0.64
N ILE A 16 -14.26 10.94 -0.45
CA ILE A 16 -14.78 9.84 -1.27
C ILE A 16 -14.42 8.43 -0.75
N MET A 17 -13.42 8.29 0.12
CA MET A 17 -12.80 7.00 0.43
C MET A 17 -13.80 5.95 0.92
N ALA A 18 -14.73 6.34 1.79
CA ALA A 18 -15.75 5.45 2.35
C ALA A 18 -16.80 5.04 1.30
N HIS A 19 -17.31 6.00 0.52
CA HIS A 19 -18.22 5.73 -0.59
C HIS A 19 -17.64 4.77 -1.63
N ALA A 20 -16.38 4.98 -2.03
CA ALA A 20 -15.70 4.07 -2.96
C ALA A 20 -15.48 2.69 -2.35
N ALA A 21 -15.27 2.61 -1.03
CA ALA A 21 -15.16 1.34 -0.33
C ALA A 21 -16.50 0.59 -0.29
N ASP A 22 -17.62 1.28 -0.06
CA ASP A 22 -18.95 0.67 -0.11
C ASP A 22 -19.25 0.09 -1.51
N LEU A 23 -18.93 0.82 -2.59
CA LEU A 23 -19.16 0.35 -3.96
C LEU A 23 -18.25 -0.82 -4.40
N ALA A 24 -17.19 -1.11 -3.66
CA ALA A 24 -16.18 -2.10 -4.02
C ALA A 24 -15.97 -3.18 -2.96
N GLY A 25 -16.70 -3.13 -1.84
CA GLY A 25 -16.48 -4.00 -0.69
C GLY A 25 -17.02 -5.41 -0.88
N ILE A 26 -16.12 -6.37 -1.07
CA ILE A 26 -16.43 -7.79 -1.30
C ILE A 26 -16.34 -8.65 -0.04
N GLN A 27 -15.93 -8.07 1.09
CA GLN A 27 -16.05 -8.70 2.42
C GLN A 27 -16.14 -7.61 3.47
N TRP A 28 -16.97 -7.76 4.51
CA TRP A 28 -17.11 -6.78 5.58
C TRP A 28 -17.04 -7.39 6.96
N ARG A 29 -16.26 -6.79 7.86
CA ARG A 29 -16.06 -7.26 9.23
C ARG A 29 -15.91 -6.13 10.24
N THR A 30 -16.39 -6.36 11.45
CA THR A 30 -16.17 -5.52 12.63
C THR A 30 -15.08 -6.14 13.49
N LEU A 31 -13.90 -5.51 13.46
CA LEU A 31 -12.80 -5.86 14.34
C LEU A 31 -13.12 -5.44 15.77
N ASN A 32 -12.68 -6.23 16.75
CA ASN A 32 -12.94 -6.02 18.18
C ASN A 32 -14.44 -5.93 18.54
N ALA A 33 -15.32 -6.64 17.80
CA ALA A 33 -16.77 -6.60 18.04
C ALA A 33 -17.17 -6.93 19.48
N SER A 34 -16.47 -7.86 20.14
CA SER A 34 -16.70 -8.24 21.54
C SER A 34 -16.22 -7.21 22.56
N LYS A 35 -15.51 -6.16 22.14
CA LYS A 35 -15.03 -5.08 23.00
C LYS A 35 -15.96 -3.86 22.90
N GLY A 36 -15.75 -2.89 23.79
CA GLY A 36 -16.53 -1.66 23.85
C GLY A 36 -16.47 -0.85 22.54
N PRO A 37 -17.49 -0.03 22.22
CA PRO A 37 -17.59 0.70 20.96
C PRO A 37 -16.35 1.53 20.59
N ALA A 38 -15.68 2.11 21.59
CA ALA A 38 -14.51 2.97 21.41
C ALA A 38 -13.30 2.30 20.73
N VAL A 39 -13.26 0.95 20.68
CA VAL A 39 -12.14 0.20 20.08
C VAL A 39 -12.57 -0.68 18.90
N ARG A 40 -13.84 -0.58 18.49
CA ARG A 40 -14.38 -1.29 17.32
C ARG A 40 -13.88 -0.63 16.05
N ALA A 41 -13.60 -1.42 15.03
CA ALA A 41 -13.12 -0.91 13.75
C ALA A 41 -13.75 -1.68 12.59
N THR A 42 -14.27 -0.99 11.59
CA THR A 42 -14.74 -1.62 10.35
C THR A 42 -13.54 -1.99 9.47
N ARG A 43 -13.51 -3.22 8.97
CA ARG A 43 -12.55 -3.67 7.97
C ARG A 43 -13.34 -4.24 6.81
N ALA A 44 -12.92 -3.91 5.60
CA ALA A 44 -13.50 -4.51 4.42
C ALA A 44 -12.42 -4.88 3.41
N GLN A 45 -12.70 -5.92 2.63
CA GLN A 45 -11.92 -6.27 1.45
C GLN A 45 -12.50 -5.59 0.24
N MET A 46 -11.62 -5.06 -0.59
CA MET A 46 -12.01 -4.31 -1.78
C MET A 46 -11.68 -5.13 -3.02
N ASP A 47 -12.63 -5.21 -3.94
CA ASP A 47 -12.29 -5.48 -5.33
C ASP A 47 -11.46 -4.30 -5.85
N ARG A 48 -10.20 -4.57 -6.19
CA ARG A 48 -9.25 -3.52 -6.61
C ARG A 48 -9.68 -2.81 -7.89
N SER A 49 -10.34 -3.53 -8.79
CA SER A 49 -10.83 -2.97 -10.06
C SER A 49 -12.04 -2.07 -9.80
N LEU A 50 -13.03 -2.55 -9.05
CA LEU A 50 -14.21 -1.76 -8.69
C LEU A 50 -13.83 -0.51 -7.89
N TYR A 51 -12.90 -0.63 -6.92
CA TYR A 51 -12.45 0.52 -6.15
C TYR A 51 -11.79 1.57 -7.04
N LYS A 52 -10.89 1.14 -7.94
CA LYS A 52 -10.23 2.03 -8.91
C LYS A 52 -11.26 2.72 -9.82
N GLN A 53 -12.25 1.96 -10.31
CA GLN A 53 -13.32 2.48 -11.16
C GLN A 53 -14.19 3.50 -10.43
N ALA A 54 -14.58 3.22 -9.18
CA ALA A 54 -15.39 4.13 -8.35
C ALA A 54 -14.66 5.46 -8.12
N ILE A 55 -13.39 5.42 -7.72
CA ILE A 55 -12.57 6.63 -7.54
C ILE A 55 -12.46 7.40 -8.86
N ARG A 56 -12.09 6.73 -9.94
CA ARG A 56 -11.91 7.36 -11.26
C ARG A 56 -13.19 8.03 -11.73
N LYS A 57 -14.32 7.31 -11.69
CA LYS A 57 -15.62 7.83 -12.11
C LYS A 57 -15.99 9.09 -11.35
N THR A 58 -15.80 9.13 -10.04
CA THR A 58 -16.15 10.33 -9.27
C THR A 58 -15.23 11.50 -9.58
N LEU A 59 -13.91 11.27 -9.72
CA LEU A 59 -12.98 12.35 -10.06
C LEU A 59 -13.24 12.92 -11.46
N GLU A 60 -13.53 12.07 -12.46
CA GLU A 60 -13.84 12.50 -13.83
C GLU A 60 -15.16 13.30 -13.92
N ASN A 61 -16.06 13.17 -12.95
CA ASN A 61 -17.35 13.85 -12.92
C ASN A 61 -17.43 14.96 -11.86
N GLN A 62 -16.31 15.28 -11.19
CA GLN A 62 -16.27 16.33 -10.18
C GLN A 62 -16.19 17.71 -10.84
N ALA A 63 -17.17 18.58 -10.53
CA ALA A 63 -17.15 19.96 -10.99
C ALA A 63 -15.85 20.68 -10.56
N ASN A 64 -15.28 21.46 -11.48
CA ASN A 64 -14.03 22.21 -11.34
C ASN A 64 -12.75 21.36 -11.17
N LEU A 65 -12.80 20.05 -11.40
CA LEU A 65 -11.64 19.18 -11.44
C LEU A 65 -11.29 18.80 -12.89
N PHE A 66 -10.04 19.00 -13.26
CA PHE A 66 -9.52 18.62 -14.58
C PHE A 66 -8.41 17.59 -14.40
N ILE A 67 -8.55 16.44 -15.04
CA ILE A 67 -7.55 15.37 -15.01
C ILE A 67 -6.70 15.49 -16.27
N PHE A 68 -5.38 15.55 -16.08
CA PHE A 68 -4.41 15.59 -17.16
C PHE A 68 -3.33 14.54 -16.92
N GLN A 69 -3.22 13.57 -17.84
CA GLN A 69 -2.27 12.46 -17.70
C GLN A 69 -0.88 12.90 -18.18
N GLN A 70 -0.05 13.39 -17.26
CA GLN A 70 1.37 13.69 -17.48
C GLN A 70 2.18 13.55 -16.19
N SER A 71 3.43 13.13 -16.31
CA SER A 71 4.40 13.25 -15.21
C SER A 71 4.74 14.72 -14.97
N VAL A 72 4.89 15.10 -13.70
CA VAL A 72 5.47 16.38 -13.29
C VAL A 72 6.94 16.14 -13.02
N ASP A 73 7.80 16.91 -13.68
CA ASP A 73 9.25 16.75 -13.61
C ASP A 73 9.96 17.93 -12.91
N ASP A 74 9.30 19.09 -12.80
CA ASP A 74 9.83 20.26 -12.09
C ASP A 74 8.73 21.10 -11.43
N VAL A 75 9.14 21.95 -10.49
CA VAL A 75 8.29 22.97 -9.85
C VAL A 75 8.72 24.36 -10.28
N ILE A 76 7.78 25.30 -10.38
CA ILE A 76 8.06 26.69 -10.72
C ILE A 76 8.05 27.51 -9.43
N LEU A 77 9.16 28.18 -9.15
CA LEU A 77 9.35 29.02 -7.96
C LEU A 77 9.46 30.51 -8.32
N GLN A 78 8.91 31.35 -7.46
CA GLN A 78 9.22 32.78 -7.38
C GLN A 78 9.66 33.09 -5.96
N SER A 79 10.96 33.32 -5.78
CA SER A 79 11.58 33.38 -4.45
C SER A 79 11.29 32.08 -3.66
N ASN A 80 10.69 32.17 -2.46
CA ASN A 80 10.33 31.01 -1.64
C ASN A 80 8.86 30.57 -1.81
N ARG A 81 8.22 30.90 -2.93
CA ARG A 81 6.82 30.56 -3.21
C ARG A 81 6.71 29.66 -4.42
N ILE A 82 5.95 28.58 -4.32
CA ILE A 82 5.58 27.77 -5.49
C ILE A 82 4.45 28.46 -6.27
N VAL A 83 4.62 28.54 -7.59
CA VAL A 83 3.68 29.21 -8.49
C VAL A 83 3.22 28.32 -9.65
N GLY A 84 3.68 27.05 -9.68
CA GLY A 84 3.30 26.11 -10.72
C GLY A 84 4.17 24.87 -10.79
N VAL A 85 3.96 24.10 -11.86
CA VAL A 85 4.68 22.86 -12.16
C VAL A 85 5.03 22.79 -13.65
N VAL A 86 6.06 22.01 -13.97
CA VAL A 86 6.46 21.68 -15.35
C VAL A 86 6.31 20.18 -15.56
N THR A 87 5.63 19.78 -16.63
CA THR A 87 5.48 18.37 -16.98
C THR A 87 6.71 17.83 -17.72
N GLN A 88 6.80 16.51 -17.83
CA GLN A 88 7.82 15.83 -18.65
C GLN A 88 7.84 16.30 -20.11
N MET A 89 6.67 16.67 -20.67
CA MET A 89 6.56 17.24 -22.01
C MET A 89 7.01 18.72 -22.11
N GLY A 90 7.41 19.33 -21.00
CA GLY A 90 7.79 20.75 -20.93
C GLY A 90 6.61 21.72 -20.81
N LEU A 91 5.38 21.23 -20.63
CA LEU A 91 4.21 22.08 -20.43
C LEU A 91 4.27 22.73 -19.04
N ARG A 92 3.92 24.01 -18.97
CA ARG A 92 3.91 24.78 -17.72
C ARG A 92 2.48 25.04 -17.27
N PHE A 93 2.16 24.61 -16.06
CA PHE A 93 0.89 24.92 -15.41
C PHE A 93 1.15 25.85 -14.23
N TYR A 94 0.53 27.02 -14.26
CA TYR A 94 0.59 27.97 -13.15
C TYR A 94 -0.59 27.76 -12.19
N ALA A 95 -0.31 27.81 -10.90
CA ALA A 95 -1.29 27.60 -9.85
C ALA A 95 -0.96 28.49 -8.64
N LYS A 96 -2.00 28.83 -7.87
CA LYS A 96 -1.83 29.55 -6.60
C LYS A 96 -1.20 28.67 -5.52
N SER A 97 -1.46 27.36 -5.58
CA SER A 97 -0.95 26.35 -4.65
C SER A 97 -0.76 25.01 -5.35
N VAL A 98 0.14 24.20 -4.83
CA VAL A 98 0.47 22.87 -5.37
C VAL A 98 0.44 21.86 -4.21
N VAL A 99 -0.27 20.74 -4.42
CA VAL A 99 -0.28 19.60 -3.49
C VAL A 99 0.49 18.45 -4.12
N LEU A 100 1.60 18.03 -3.51
CA LEU A 100 2.37 16.86 -3.97
C LEU A 100 1.90 15.58 -3.28
N THR A 101 1.48 14.62 -4.08
CA THR A 101 0.99 13.29 -3.65
C THR A 101 1.70 12.16 -4.40
N ALA A 102 3.01 12.29 -4.58
CA ALA A 102 3.83 11.42 -5.44
C ALA A 102 3.95 9.95 -4.95
N GLY A 103 3.38 9.59 -3.81
CA GLY A 103 3.36 8.21 -3.32
C GLY A 103 4.77 7.63 -3.16
N THR A 104 5.01 6.49 -3.80
CA THR A 104 6.29 5.76 -3.79
C THR A 104 7.15 6.03 -5.03
N PHE A 105 6.81 7.03 -5.83
CA PHE A 105 7.40 7.22 -7.16
C PHE A 105 8.69 8.05 -7.15
N LEU A 106 8.89 8.94 -6.18
CA LEU A 106 10.10 9.78 -6.12
C LEU A 106 11.34 8.92 -5.86
N ALA A 107 12.23 8.88 -6.85
CA ALA A 107 13.42 8.03 -6.85
C ALA A 107 13.11 6.58 -6.42
N GLY A 108 12.00 6.04 -6.94
CA GLY A 108 11.51 4.70 -6.62
C GLY A 108 12.47 3.59 -7.06
N LYS A 109 12.77 2.68 -6.14
CA LYS A 109 13.68 1.54 -6.37
C LYS A 109 13.10 0.26 -5.80
N ILE A 110 12.91 -0.73 -6.67
CA ILE A 110 12.35 -2.05 -6.34
C ILE A 110 13.49 -3.00 -6.01
N HIS A 111 13.32 -3.79 -4.95
CA HIS A 111 14.28 -4.76 -4.44
C HIS A 111 13.65 -6.15 -4.32
N ILE A 112 14.27 -7.14 -4.98
CA ILE A 112 13.92 -8.57 -4.90
C ILE A 112 15.23 -9.35 -4.74
N GLY A 113 15.50 -9.82 -3.52
CA GLY A 113 16.85 -10.26 -3.17
C GLY A 113 17.87 -9.17 -3.51
N LEU A 114 19.03 -9.55 -4.02
CA LEU A 114 20.07 -8.60 -4.42
C LEU A 114 19.78 -7.86 -5.74
N GLN A 115 18.70 -8.22 -6.45
CA GLN A 115 18.33 -7.55 -7.69
C GLN A 115 17.60 -6.24 -7.40
N GLN A 116 17.93 -5.22 -8.20
CA GLN A 116 17.35 -3.89 -8.10
C GLN A 116 16.82 -3.45 -9.46
N ALA A 117 15.66 -2.82 -9.46
CA ALA A 117 15.08 -2.19 -10.65
C ALA A 117 14.59 -0.78 -10.28
N GLN A 118 14.67 0.15 -11.22
CA GLN A 118 14.02 1.45 -11.06
C GLN A 118 12.51 1.31 -11.32
N GLY A 119 11.71 2.02 -10.54
CA GLY A 119 10.25 2.03 -10.70
C GLY A 119 9.55 2.52 -9.44
N GLY A 120 8.45 3.27 -9.61
CA GLY A 120 7.63 3.71 -8.49
C GLY A 120 6.75 2.60 -7.91
N ARG A 121 6.37 1.65 -8.78
CA ARG A 121 5.66 0.39 -8.48
C ARG A 121 6.08 -0.65 -9.50
N ALA A 122 5.86 -1.93 -9.22
CA ALA A 122 6.10 -2.97 -10.23
C ALA A 122 5.28 -2.70 -11.51
N GLY A 123 5.97 -2.41 -12.61
CA GLY A 123 5.39 -2.09 -13.92
C GLY A 123 5.16 -0.60 -14.20
N ASP A 124 5.32 0.28 -13.22
CA ASP A 124 5.17 1.73 -13.38
C ASP A 124 6.53 2.44 -13.22
N PRO A 125 6.90 3.39 -14.11
CA PRO A 125 8.15 4.12 -14.02
C PRO A 125 8.20 5.02 -12.78
N GLU A 126 9.40 5.30 -12.30
CA GLU A 126 9.70 6.24 -11.23
C GLU A 126 9.74 7.71 -11.70
N ALA A 127 9.75 8.64 -10.75
CA ALA A 127 9.84 10.08 -10.97
C ALA A 127 11.21 10.62 -10.52
N ASN A 128 12.26 10.33 -11.29
CA ASN A 128 13.64 10.73 -10.94
C ASN A 128 13.87 12.25 -11.06
N PHE A 129 13.43 12.86 -12.17
CA PHE A 129 13.66 14.28 -12.42
C PHE A 129 13.04 15.16 -11.33
N LEU A 130 11.79 14.88 -10.97
CA LEU A 130 11.14 15.60 -9.87
C LEU A 130 11.86 15.38 -8.53
N ALA A 131 12.31 14.15 -8.24
CA ALA A 131 13.06 13.88 -7.00
C ALA A 131 14.38 14.68 -6.95
N GLU A 132 15.13 14.73 -8.05
CA GLU A 132 16.36 15.52 -8.16
C GLU A 132 16.09 17.01 -7.95
N LYS A 133 15.02 17.55 -8.54
CA LYS A 133 14.62 18.95 -8.37
C LYS A 133 14.24 19.26 -6.94
N LEU A 134 13.45 18.40 -6.30
CA LEU A 134 13.03 18.58 -4.90
C LEU A 134 14.23 18.51 -3.94
N ARG A 135 15.25 17.70 -4.23
CA ARG A 135 16.51 17.65 -3.43
C ARG A 135 17.35 18.92 -3.51
N GLN A 136 17.15 19.76 -4.52
CA GLN A 136 17.82 21.07 -4.63
C GLN A 136 17.14 22.15 -3.80
N LEU A 137 15.94 21.87 -3.28
CA LEU A 137 15.19 22.77 -2.40
C LEU A 137 15.62 22.58 -0.94
N PRO A 138 15.35 23.54 -0.04
CA PRO A 138 15.75 23.45 1.37
C PRO A 138 14.94 22.41 2.18
N LEU A 139 14.42 21.36 1.53
CA LEU A 139 13.57 20.34 2.12
C LEU A 139 14.41 19.20 2.72
N ARG A 140 14.05 18.72 3.91
CA ARG A 140 14.70 17.55 4.51
C ARG A 140 14.13 16.27 3.91
N ILE A 141 14.89 15.69 2.98
CA ILE A 141 14.51 14.45 2.29
C ILE A 141 15.27 13.26 2.90
N LYS A 142 14.56 12.17 3.09
CA LYS A 142 15.09 10.87 3.53
C LYS A 142 14.48 9.76 2.68
N ARG A 143 14.91 8.52 2.87
CA ARG A 143 14.33 7.36 2.18
C ARG A 143 13.55 6.46 3.15
N LEU A 144 12.41 5.98 2.68
CA LEU A 144 11.60 4.96 3.35
C LEU A 144 11.55 3.70 2.51
N LYS A 145 11.34 2.57 3.20
CA LYS A 145 11.11 1.28 2.59
C LYS A 145 9.73 0.75 2.96
N THR A 146 8.99 0.22 1.99
CA THR A 146 7.80 -0.60 2.25
C THR A 146 7.84 -1.89 1.43
N GLY A 147 7.26 -2.97 1.96
CA GLY A 147 7.25 -4.29 1.32
C GLY A 147 5.84 -4.77 0.99
N THR A 148 5.71 -5.52 -0.10
CA THR A 148 4.47 -6.20 -0.50
C THR A 148 4.72 -7.70 -0.62
N PRO A 149 3.74 -8.58 -0.32
CA PRO A 149 3.90 -10.01 -0.49
C PRO A 149 3.91 -10.37 -1.99
N PRO A 150 4.26 -11.62 -2.35
CA PRO A 150 3.94 -12.15 -3.67
C PRO A 150 2.43 -12.14 -3.93
N ARG A 151 2.03 -12.27 -5.20
CA ARG A 151 0.65 -12.57 -5.60
C ARG A 151 0.57 -14.03 -6.02
N LEU A 152 -0.51 -14.69 -5.61
CA LEU A 152 -0.72 -16.11 -5.86
C LEU A 152 -1.91 -16.30 -6.81
N ASP A 153 -1.86 -17.33 -7.64
CA ASP A 153 -3.02 -17.78 -8.43
C ASP A 153 -3.94 -18.61 -7.53
N GLY A 154 -5.12 -18.10 -7.23
CA GLY A 154 -6.12 -18.75 -6.39
C GLY A 154 -6.52 -20.15 -6.89
N ARG A 155 -6.40 -20.45 -8.18
CA ARG A 155 -6.72 -21.78 -8.73
C ARG A 155 -5.74 -22.87 -8.28
N SER A 156 -4.56 -22.46 -7.81
CA SER A 156 -3.50 -23.35 -7.33
C SER A 156 -3.47 -23.48 -5.80
N ILE A 157 -4.41 -22.83 -5.10
CA ILE A 157 -4.53 -22.87 -3.64
C ILE A 157 -5.56 -23.95 -3.26
N ASN A 158 -5.19 -24.82 -2.33
CA ASN A 158 -6.12 -25.78 -1.75
C ASN A 158 -6.93 -25.12 -0.63
N PHE A 159 -8.06 -24.51 -0.96
CA PHE A 159 -8.93 -23.84 0.01
C PHE A 159 -9.66 -24.79 0.97
N GLU A 160 -9.85 -26.07 0.59
CA GLU A 160 -10.61 -27.05 1.39
C GLU A 160 -9.95 -27.33 2.75
N VAL A 161 -8.63 -27.19 2.83
CA VAL A 161 -7.85 -27.44 4.06
C VAL A 161 -7.65 -26.19 4.92
N LEU A 162 -8.21 -25.05 4.49
CA LEU A 162 -8.03 -23.74 5.12
C LEU A 162 -9.24 -23.32 5.93
N LEU A 163 -9.02 -22.43 6.90
CA LEU A 163 -10.10 -21.85 7.68
C LEU A 163 -10.73 -20.69 6.90
N GLU A 164 -11.96 -20.89 6.44
CA GLU A 164 -12.76 -19.84 5.82
C GLU A 164 -13.13 -18.74 6.82
N GLN A 165 -13.11 -17.49 6.37
CA GLN A 165 -13.62 -16.32 7.08
C GLN A 165 -14.53 -15.52 6.15
N SER A 166 -15.82 -15.66 6.35
CA SER A 166 -16.86 -14.90 5.66
C SER A 166 -17.07 -13.50 6.28
N SER A 167 -17.92 -12.71 5.63
CA SER A 167 -18.39 -11.42 6.16
C SER A 167 -19.24 -11.57 7.42
N ASP A 168 -19.28 -10.52 8.24
CA ASP A 168 -20.22 -10.42 9.35
C ASP A 168 -21.68 -10.27 8.84
N ASN A 169 -22.66 -10.72 9.63
CA ASN A 169 -24.08 -10.53 9.35
C ASN A 169 -24.76 -9.86 10.57
N PRO A 170 -25.37 -8.66 10.44
CA PRO A 170 -25.52 -7.85 9.22
C PRO A 170 -24.20 -7.24 8.71
N LEU A 171 -24.13 -6.92 7.42
CA LEU A 171 -22.95 -6.31 6.78
C LEU A 171 -22.73 -4.87 7.32
N PRO A 172 -21.54 -4.56 7.85
CA PRO A 172 -21.13 -3.18 8.13
C PRO A 172 -21.05 -2.32 6.87
N VAL A 173 -21.31 -1.02 6.99
CA VAL A 173 -21.16 0.00 5.93
C VAL A 173 -20.11 1.03 6.36
N PHE A 174 -19.26 1.48 5.43
CA PHE A 174 -18.24 2.49 5.73
C PHE A 174 -18.83 3.90 5.76
N SER A 175 -19.48 4.34 4.69
CA SER A 175 -20.03 5.69 4.60
C SER A 175 -21.26 5.87 5.49
N TYR A 176 -21.41 7.05 6.09
CA TYR A 176 -22.61 7.45 6.80
C TYR A 176 -23.83 7.59 5.86
N LEU A 177 -23.58 7.77 4.57
CA LEU A 177 -24.59 7.87 3.52
C LEU A 177 -24.70 6.60 2.66
N GLY A 178 -23.83 5.62 2.93
CA GLY A 178 -23.79 4.35 2.21
C GLY A 178 -24.96 3.45 2.57
N LYS A 179 -25.24 2.48 1.70
CA LYS A 179 -26.25 1.45 1.93
C LYS A 179 -25.71 0.07 1.55
N ILE A 180 -26.21 -0.97 2.22
CA ILE A 180 -25.77 -2.36 1.98
C ILE A 180 -26.03 -2.79 0.53
N GLU A 181 -27.09 -2.28 -0.10
CA GLU A 181 -27.43 -2.63 -1.49
C GLU A 181 -26.41 -2.10 -2.52
N GLN A 182 -25.51 -1.20 -2.09
CA GLN A 182 -24.40 -0.72 -2.92
C GLN A 182 -23.22 -1.70 -2.92
N HIS A 183 -23.16 -2.61 -1.95
CA HIS A 183 -22.06 -3.56 -1.83
C HIS A 183 -22.14 -4.60 -2.96
N PRO A 184 -21.00 -4.95 -3.60
CA PRO A 184 -20.96 -6.04 -4.56
C PRO A 184 -21.13 -7.41 -3.87
N THR A 185 -21.07 -8.47 -4.67
CA THR A 185 -21.09 -9.86 -4.17
C THR A 185 -20.05 -10.07 -3.08
N GLN A 186 -20.48 -10.70 -1.97
CA GLN A 186 -19.63 -11.00 -0.83
C GLN A 186 -18.91 -12.34 -1.03
N ILE A 187 -17.60 -12.36 -0.78
CA ILE A 187 -16.75 -13.54 -0.82
C ILE A 187 -15.87 -13.63 0.43
N SER A 188 -15.39 -14.83 0.71
CA SER A 188 -14.61 -15.11 1.92
C SER A 188 -13.12 -14.86 1.72
N CYS A 189 -12.45 -14.52 2.82
CA CYS A 189 -11.00 -14.68 2.95
C CYS A 189 -10.71 -16.03 3.60
N PHE A 190 -9.47 -16.47 3.52
CA PHE A 190 -9.03 -17.71 4.16
C PHE A 190 -7.85 -17.46 5.08
N ILE A 191 -7.69 -18.30 6.09
CA ILE A 191 -6.64 -18.17 7.09
C ILE A 191 -5.74 -19.40 7.03
N THR A 192 -4.44 -19.14 6.99
CA THR A 192 -3.38 -20.13 7.16
C THR A 192 -2.27 -19.56 8.05
N TYR A 193 -1.20 -20.32 8.27
CA TYR A 193 -0.11 -19.94 9.16
C TYR A 193 1.23 -20.35 8.57
N THR A 194 2.25 -19.53 8.79
CA THR A 194 3.64 -20.00 8.67
C THR A 194 3.93 -21.04 9.75
N ASN A 195 5.01 -21.80 9.55
CA ASN A 195 5.48 -22.81 10.50
C ASN A 195 7.01 -22.78 10.60
N GLU A 196 7.57 -23.65 11.44
CA GLU A 196 9.01 -23.72 11.67
C GLU A 196 9.82 -24.02 10.39
N LYS A 197 9.28 -24.82 9.46
CA LYS A 197 9.90 -25.06 8.14
C LYS A 197 9.94 -23.76 7.33
N THR A 198 8.85 -23.00 7.30
CA THR A 198 8.81 -21.67 6.66
C THR A 198 9.88 -20.76 7.26
N HIS A 199 10.04 -20.76 8.58
CA HIS A 199 11.01 -19.89 9.24
C HIS A 199 12.45 -20.32 8.96
N ALA A 200 12.73 -21.62 8.86
CA ALA A 200 14.04 -22.13 8.45
C ALA A 200 14.41 -21.68 7.03
N ILE A 201 13.47 -21.75 6.09
CA ILE A 201 13.65 -21.25 4.71
C ILE A 201 13.90 -19.74 4.67
N ILE A 202 13.15 -18.98 5.48
CA ILE A 202 13.39 -17.53 5.59
C ILE A 202 14.80 -17.25 6.11
N ARG A 203 15.24 -17.99 7.15
CA ARG A 203 16.58 -17.84 7.75
C ARG A 203 17.70 -18.15 6.75
N SER A 204 17.52 -19.13 5.87
CA SER A 204 18.52 -19.49 4.87
C SER A 204 18.68 -18.44 3.75
N GLY A 205 17.73 -17.50 3.61
CA GLY A 205 17.80 -16.41 2.64
C GLY A 205 18.14 -15.03 3.20
N LEU A 206 18.42 -14.91 4.52
CA LEU A 206 18.62 -13.61 5.17
C LEU A 206 19.87 -12.87 4.67
N ASP A 207 20.92 -13.59 4.34
CA ASP A 207 22.16 -13.05 3.75
C ASP A 207 21.93 -12.36 2.39
N ARG A 208 20.91 -12.81 1.65
CA ARG A 208 20.47 -12.24 0.38
C ARG A 208 19.26 -11.31 0.51
N SER A 209 18.83 -11.01 1.73
CA SER A 209 17.78 -10.02 1.98
C SER A 209 18.37 -8.62 1.96
N PRO A 210 17.83 -7.69 1.14
CA PRO A 210 18.29 -6.30 1.08
C PRO A 210 18.31 -5.56 2.41
N ILE A 211 17.48 -6.00 3.37
CA ILE A 211 17.41 -5.45 4.72
C ILE A 211 18.68 -5.74 5.50
N TYR A 212 19.17 -6.97 5.41
CA TYR A 212 20.25 -7.49 6.22
C TYR A 212 21.60 -7.41 5.52
N SER A 213 21.60 -7.34 4.19
CA SER A 213 22.81 -7.18 3.38
C SER A 213 23.29 -5.73 3.24
N GLY A 214 22.59 -4.75 3.86
CA GLY A 214 22.96 -3.33 3.78
C GLY A 214 22.71 -2.68 2.41
N VAL A 215 21.86 -3.29 1.59
CA VAL A 215 21.58 -2.85 0.20
C VAL A 215 20.48 -1.78 0.13
N ILE A 216 19.70 -1.61 1.20
CA ILE A 216 18.66 -0.59 1.34
C ILE A 216 19.14 0.49 2.30
N ASP A 217 19.07 1.74 1.86
CA ASP A 217 19.37 2.93 2.68
C ASP A 217 18.15 3.35 3.53
N GLY A 218 16.95 3.03 3.06
CA GLY A 218 15.67 3.44 3.60
C GLY A 218 15.26 2.73 4.88
N ILE A 219 14.70 3.50 5.81
CA ILE A 219 14.23 2.98 7.10
C ILE A 219 12.85 2.31 6.88
N GLY A 220 12.68 1.08 7.35
CA GLY A 220 11.38 0.39 7.33
C GLY A 220 10.44 0.85 8.46
N PRO A 221 9.11 0.79 8.28
CA PRO A 221 8.16 1.10 9.34
C PRO A 221 8.30 0.12 10.52
N ARG A 222 8.42 0.66 11.74
CA ARG A 222 8.58 -0.16 12.96
C ARG A 222 7.43 -1.14 13.21
N TYR A 223 6.22 -0.78 12.79
CA TYR A 223 4.96 -1.47 13.15
C TYR A 223 4.47 -2.49 12.12
N CYS A 224 5.03 -2.50 10.90
CA CYS A 224 4.65 -3.45 9.84
C CYS A 224 5.90 -4.06 9.21
N PRO A 225 6.69 -4.85 9.99
CA PRO A 225 7.88 -5.50 9.49
C PRO A 225 7.56 -6.50 8.37
N SER A 226 8.55 -6.72 7.50
CA SER A 226 8.56 -7.83 6.55
C SER A 226 8.52 -9.18 7.28
N ILE A 227 8.19 -10.28 6.60
CA ILE A 227 8.18 -11.60 7.25
C ILE A 227 9.57 -12.02 7.71
N GLU A 228 10.61 -11.68 6.94
CA GLU A 228 11.99 -11.89 7.36
C GLU A 228 12.33 -11.12 8.64
N ASP A 229 11.90 -9.85 8.76
CA ASP A 229 12.04 -9.09 10.00
C ASP A 229 11.26 -9.69 11.17
N LYS A 230 10.03 -10.18 10.94
CA LYS A 230 9.19 -10.79 11.99
C LYS A 230 9.84 -12.04 12.56
N VAL A 231 10.35 -12.92 11.70
CA VAL A 231 11.01 -14.17 12.10
C VAL A 231 12.27 -13.91 12.93
N VAL A 232 13.02 -12.85 12.62
CA VAL A 232 14.21 -12.47 13.40
C VAL A 232 13.83 -11.80 14.73
N ARG A 233 12.89 -10.85 14.72
CA ARG A 233 12.50 -10.08 15.92
C ARG A 233 11.68 -10.88 16.92
N PHE A 234 10.87 -11.82 16.44
CA PHE A 234 9.99 -12.65 17.25
C PHE A 234 10.38 -14.13 17.08
N ALA A 235 11.66 -14.43 17.32
CA ALA A 235 12.23 -15.75 17.09
C ALA A 235 11.61 -16.86 17.97
N ASP A 236 10.94 -16.49 19.06
CA ASP A 236 10.18 -17.37 19.96
C ASP A 236 8.83 -17.82 19.37
N LYS A 237 8.31 -17.12 18.35
CA LYS A 237 7.03 -17.46 17.72
C LYS A 237 7.20 -18.59 16.71
N LEU A 238 6.52 -19.71 16.96
CA LEU A 238 6.51 -20.88 16.07
C LEU A 238 5.67 -20.69 14.80
N SER A 239 4.76 -19.70 14.80
CA SER A 239 3.89 -19.42 13.66
C SER A 239 3.47 -17.95 13.61
N HIS A 240 3.15 -17.51 12.40
CA HIS A 240 2.57 -16.21 12.10
C HIS A 240 1.34 -16.41 11.21
N GLN A 241 0.23 -15.78 11.58
CA GLN A 241 -1.02 -15.86 10.82
C GLN A 241 -0.91 -15.15 9.47
N ILE A 242 -1.54 -15.76 8.46
CA ILE A 242 -1.65 -15.25 7.09
C ILE A 242 -3.12 -15.20 6.73
N PHE A 243 -3.56 -14.08 6.16
CA PHE A 243 -4.86 -13.98 5.50
C PHE A 243 -4.65 -14.10 3.99
N LEU A 244 -5.34 -15.03 3.36
CA LEU A 244 -5.45 -15.15 1.92
C LEU A 244 -6.66 -14.33 1.50
N GLU A 245 -6.38 -13.19 0.87
CA GLU A 245 -7.35 -12.15 0.57
C GLU A 245 -7.53 -12.07 -0.95
N PRO A 246 -8.71 -12.40 -1.50
CA PRO A 246 -8.95 -12.23 -2.94
C PRO A 246 -8.79 -10.77 -3.36
N GLU A 247 -8.15 -10.51 -4.52
CA GLU A 247 -7.96 -9.13 -4.99
C GLU A 247 -9.18 -8.55 -5.74
N GLY A 248 -10.16 -9.39 -6.09
CA GLY A 248 -11.40 -8.97 -6.75
C GLY A 248 -12.25 -10.14 -7.22
N LEU A 249 -13.45 -9.84 -7.72
CA LEU A 249 -14.43 -10.83 -8.18
C LEU A 249 -14.08 -11.41 -9.56
N ASN A 250 -13.37 -10.63 -10.37
CA ASN A 250 -13.04 -10.97 -11.76
C ASN A 250 -11.54 -11.28 -11.95
N THR A 251 -10.86 -11.70 -10.90
CA THR A 251 -9.45 -12.11 -10.93
C THR A 251 -9.26 -13.36 -10.07
N HIS A 252 -8.26 -14.16 -10.42
CA HIS A 252 -7.81 -15.26 -9.57
C HIS A 252 -6.64 -14.84 -8.66
N GLU A 253 -6.14 -13.61 -8.74
CA GLU A 253 -5.05 -13.17 -7.88
C GLU A 253 -5.49 -13.10 -6.40
N VAL A 254 -4.70 -13.72 -5.54
CA VAL A 254 -4.84 -13.73 -4.09
C VAL A 254 -3.66 -13.02 -3.44
N TYR A 255 -3.94 -12.15 -2.48
CA TYR A 255 -2.98 -11.42 -1.66
C TYR A 255 -2.77 -12.16 -0.33
N PRO A 256 -1.60 -12.77 -0.08
CA PRO A 256 -1.30 -13.43 1.19
C PRO A 256 -0.79 -12.40 2.21
N ASN A 257 -1.73 -11.71 2.86
CA ASN A 257 -1.44 -10.70 3.85
C ASN A 257 -0.75 -11.29 5.08
N GLY A 258 0.35 -10.68 5.49
CA GLY A 258 1.18 -11.12 6.62
C GLY A 258 2.60 -11.51 6.23
N ILE A 259 2.82 -11.85 4.95
CA ILE A 259 4.10 -12.34 4.42
C ILE A 259 4.76 -11.40 3.40
N SER A 260 4.64 -10.08 3.57
CA SER A 260 5.43 -9.12 2.79
C SER A 260 6.92 -9.44 2.90
N THR A 261 7.63 -9.46 1.78
CA THR A 261 9.05 -9.88 1.75
C THR A 261 9.83 -9.18 0.65
N SER A 262 11.13 -9.12 0.82
CA SER A 262 12.12 -8.72 -0.19
C SER A 262 13.16 -9.80 -0.48
N LEU A 263 12.90 -11.05 -0.04
CA LEU A 263 13.79 -12.18 -0.29
C LEU A 263 13.91 -12.51 -1.80
N PRO A 264 14.98 -13.20 -2.21
CA PRO A 264 15.10 -13.74 -3.57
C PRO A 264 13.92 -14.62 -3.97
N PHE A 265 13.58 -14.64 -5.27
CA PHE A 265 12.39 -15.33 -5.75
C PHE A 265 12.40 -16.85 -5.50
N ASP A 266 13.57 -17.50 -5.57
CA ASP A 266 13.75 -18.91 -5.20
C ASP A 266 13.30 -19.19 -3.76
N ILE A 267 13.72 -18.34 -2.82
CA ILE A 267 13.31 -18.45 -1.41
C ILE A 267 11.82 -18.13 -1.24
N GLN A 268 11.27 -17.22 -2.05
CA GLN A 268 9.83 -16.95 -2.06
C GLN A 268 9.00 -18.15 -2.51
N CYS A 269 9.46 -18.91 -3.50
CA CYS A 269 8.80 -20.15 -3.91
C CYS A 269 8.80 -21.16 -2.76
N ASP A 270 9.98 -21.43 -2.19
CA ASP A 270 10.13 -22.41 -1.10
C ASP A 270 9.30 -22.04 0.14
N LEU A 271 9.32 -20.76 0.52
CA LEU A 271 8.56 -20.30 1.69
C LEU A 271 7.05 -20.44 1.46
N ILE A 272 6.56 -20.14 0.26
CA ILE A 272 5.13 -20.29 -0.07
C ILE A 272 4.73 -21.75 -0.06
N HIS A 273 5.49 -22.64 -0.72
CA HIS A 273 5.19 -24.07 -0.78
C HIS A 273 5.33 -24.79 0.58
N SER A 274 5.96 -24.15 1.57
CA SER A 274 6.02 -24.67 2.94
C SER A 274 4.74 -24.43 3.77
N ILE A 275 3.84 -23.56 3.30
CA ILE A 275 2.64 -23.13 4.04
C ILE A 275 1.46 -24.05 3.70
N LYS A 276 0.70 -24.43 4.73
CA LYS A 276 -0.49 -25.30 4.58
C LYS A 276 -1.47 -24.70 3.57
N GLY A 277 -1.89 -25.52 2.60
CA GLY A 277 -2.81 -25.17 1.52
C GLY A 277 -2.17 -24.43 0.34
N LEU A 278 -0.88 -24.09 0.43
CA LEU A 278 -0.10 -23.40 -0.59
C LEU A 278 1.01 -24.27 -1.19
N GLU A 279 0.99 -25.59 -0.94
CA GLU A 279 2.05 -26.53 -1.33
C GLU A 279 2.29 -26.56 -2.85
N GLN A 280 1.27 -26.23 -3.65
CA GLN A 280 1.33 -26.15 -5.11
C GLN A 280 1.01 -24.73 -5.62
N ALA A 281 1.02 -23.73 -4.74
CA ALA A 281 0.63 -22.38 -5.11
C ALA A 281 1.58 -21.80 -6.18
N HIS A 282 1.00 -21.28 -7.24
CA HIS A 282 1.69 -20.59 -8.32
C HIS A 282 1.80 -19.10 -7.98
N ILE A 283 3.02 -18.57 -7.97
CA ILE A 283 3.27 -17.14 -7.77
C ILE A 283 3.10 -16.42 -9.10
N THR A 284 2.08 -15.55 -9.21
CA THR A 284 1.86 -14.72 -10.41
C THR A 284 2.74 -13.48 -10.42
N ARG A 285 3.13 -12.97 -9.24
CA ARG A 285 4.05 -11.82 -9.10
C ARG A 285 4.93 -11.99 -7.87
N PRO A 286 6.24 -11.72 -7.95
CA PRO A 286 7.13 -11.79 -6.80
C PRO A 286 6.76 -10.71 -5.77
N GLY A 287 6.96 -11.04 -4.50
CA GLY A 287 7.04 -10.06 -3.43
C GLY A 287 8.29 -9.22 -3.59
N TYR A 288 8.20 -7.96 -3.19
CA TYR A 288 9.31 -7.02 -3.31
C TYR A 288 9.21 -5.94 -2.26
N ALA A 289 10.31 -5.20 -2.09
CA ALA A 289 10.29 -3.93 -1.40
C ALA A 289 10.50 -2.76 -2.35
N ILE A 290 9.82 -1.66 -2.07
CA ILE A 290 10.01 -0.38 -2.74
C ILE A 290 10.67 0.59 -1.75
N GLU A 291 11.75 1.20 -2.21
CA GLU A 291 12.44 2.29 -1.55
C GLU A 291 12.19 3.59 -2.31
N TYR A 292 11.90 4.67 -1.61
CA TYR A 292 11.48 5.94 -2.21
C TYR A 292 11.78 7.12 -1.29
N ASP A 293 11.84 8.32 -1.87
CA ASP A 293 12.05 9.56 -1.14
C ASP A 293 10.78 10.00 -0.40
N PHE A 294 10.95 10.48 0.83
CA PHE A 294 9.92 11.14 1.62
C PHE A 294 10.50 12.38 2.32
N PHE A 295 9.61 13.30 2.68
CA PHE A 295 9.93 14.57 3.32
C PHE A 295 9.68 14.48 4.83
N ASP A 296 10.53 15.12 5.62
CA ASP A 296 10.34 15.18 7.06
C ASP A 296 9.08 16.00 7.42
N PRO A 297 8.02 15.39 7.97
CA PRO A 297 6.75 16.09 8.19
C PRO A 297 6.85 17.19 9.25
N ARG A 298 7.96 17.27 9.99
CA ARG A 298 8.24 18.39 10.92
C ARG A 298 8.51 19.71 10.19
N ASP A 299 8.77 19.66 8.89
CA ASP A 299 8.85 20.85 8.02
C ASP A 299 7.49 21.36 7.57
N LEU A 300 6.38 20.74 8.01
CA LEU A 300 5.03 21.16 7.67
C LEU A 300 4.36 21.88 8.84
N PHE A 301 3.49 22.84 8.52
CA PHE A 301 2.46 23.32 9.43
C PHE A 301 1.39 22.24 9.63
N PRO A 302 0.57 22.31 10.70
CA PRO A 302 -0.57 21.40 10.87
C PRO A 302 -1.57 21.43 9.70
N SER A 303 -1.57 22.48 8.89
CA SER A 303 -2.31 22.59 7.63
C SER A 303 -1.74 21.74 6.48
N LEU A 304 -0.61 21.06 6.70
CA LEU A 304 0.20 20.34 5.71
C LEU A 304 0.95 21.24 4.70
N GLU A 305 0.88 22.56 4.87
CA GLU A 305 1.69 23.50 4.10
C GLU A 305 3.16 23.43 4.56
N SER A 306 4.09 23.52 3.62
CA SER A 306 5.52 23.60 3.89
C SER A 306 5.87 24.90 4.62
N ARG A 307 6.67 24.79 5.68
CA ARG A 307 7.26 25.92 6.40
C ARG A 307 8.35 26.64 5.61
N LEU A 308 8.84 25.99 4.56
CA LEU A 308 10.02 26.41 3.80
C LEU A 308 9.66 26.99 2.43
N LEU A 309 8.54 26.52 1.85
CA LEU A 309 8.05 26.93 0.54
C LEU A 309 6.56 27.27 0.64
N GLU A 310 6.24 28.55 0.49
CA GLU A 310 4.86 29.03 0.55
C GLU A 310 4.02 28.39 -0.57
N ASN A 311 2.77 28.03 -0.25
CA ASN A 311 1.78 27.41 -1.12
C ASN A 311 2.10 25.99 -1.60
N LEU A 312 3.16 25.35 -1.06
CA LEU A 312 3.46 23.94 -1.29
C LEU A 312 2.86 23.10 -0.16
N PHE A 313 2.01 22.15 -0.50
CA PHE A 313 1.44 21.17 0.42
C PHE A 313 1.95 19.78 0.08
N LEU A 314 2.23 18.97 1.10
CA LEU A 314 2.65 17.59 0.92
C LEU A 314 1.63 16.66 1.61
N ALA A 315 1.24 15.57 0.94
CA ALA A 315 0.26 14.63 1.50
C ALA A 315 0.49 13.18 1.04
N GLY A 316 0.12 12.23 1.91
CA GLY A 316 0.22 10.80 1.65
C GLY A 316 1.59 10.22 1.99
N GLN A 317 2.02 9.20 1.24
CA GLN A 317 3.24 8.42 1.52
C GLN A 317 4.54 9.23 1.44
N ILE A 318 4.45 10.43 0.86
CA ILE A 318 5.56 11.37 0.70
C ILE A 318 5.92 12.07 2.04
N ASN A 319 5.11 11.91 3.09
CA ASN A 319 5.28 12.46 4.44
C ASN A 319 5.57 11.38 5.49
#